data_AF-A0A7G9SD05-F1
#
_entry.id   AF-A0A7G9SD05-F1
#
_cell.length_a   1.000
_cell.length_b   1.000
_cell.length_c   1.000
_cell.angle_alpha   90.00
_cell.angle_beta   90.00
_cell.angle_gamma   90.00
#
_symmetry.space_group_name_H-M   'P 1'
#
loop_
_entity.id
_entity.type
_entity.pdbx_description
1 polymer ?
#
loop_
_entity_poly.entity_id
_entity_poly.type
_entity_poly.pdbx_seq_one_letter_code
_entity_poly.pdbx_strand_id
1 'polypeptide(L)'
;MDDSTNANARITPRLIDSLYTEAMLLADEARGYFDEAGRDERQQLEPFVRVGFACESLKVTTRIMHIVAWLLTQRAVETGEIKSPDGRRPERRLGHANDSDPAVVDQLPEAAQRLVLSSADLYARIKRLDEGQMDDQPAPSPARALMGRLERDLIWNRDR
;
A
#
# COMPACT_ATOMS: atom_id res chain seq x y z
N MET A 1 28.53 -17.24 3.96
CA MET A 1 27.24 -17.68 3.39
C MET A 1 26.18 -16.97 4.21
N ASP A 2 25.62 -15.90 3.64
CA ASP A 2 24.76 -14.94 4.33
C ASP A 2 23.33 -15.48 4.42
N ASP A 3 22.86 -15.78 5.62
CA ASP A 3 21.48 -16.14 5.94
C ASP A 3 20.69 -14.85 6.20
N SER A 4 20.48 -14.09 5.13
CA SER A 4 19.55 -12.96 5.14
C SER A 4 18.14 -13.54 5.27
N THR A 5 17.67 -13.65 6.50
CA THR A 5 16.31 -14.02 6.87
C THR A 5 15.35 -13.07 6.15
N ASN A 6 14.75 -13.56 5.07
CA ASN A 6 13.69 -12.85 4.37
C ASN A 6 12.50 -12.81 5.33
N ALA A 7 12.42 -11.74 6.13
CA ALA A 7 11.34 -11.51 7.07
C ALA A 7 10.07 -11.23 6.27
N ASN A 8 9.45 -12.28 5.73
CA ASN A 8 8.12 -12.22 5.17
C ASN A 8 7.21 -11.69 6.28
N ALA A 9 6.88 -10.40 6.19
CA ALA A 9 6.08 -9.70 7.16
C ALA A 9 4.67 -10.30 7.13
N ARG A 10 4.42 -11.27 8.01
CA ARG A 10 3.07 -11.81 8.21
C ARG A 10 2.19 -10.66 8.68
N ILE A 11 1.16 -10.38 7.89
CA ILE A 11 0.14 -9.40 8.24
C ILE A 11 -0.66 -9.97 9.40
N THR A 12 -0.73 -9.23 10.50
CA THR A 12 -1.49 -9.60 11.69
C THR A 12 -2.64 -8.62 11.88
N PRO A 13 -3.76 -9.03 12.50
CA PRO A 13 -4.89 -8.13 12.76
C PRO A 13 -4.48 -6.85 13.49
N ARG A 14 -3.61 -6.98 14.51
CA ARG A 14 -3.11 -5.85 15.30
C ARG A 14 -2.30 -4.86 14.46
N LEU A 15 -1.54 -5.36 13.48
CA LEU A 15 -0.80 -4.50 12.55
C LEU A 15 -1.76 -3.73 11.64
N ILE A 16 -2.79 -4.39 11.10
CA ILE A 16 -3.81 -3.75 10.26
C ILE A 16 -4.55 -2.67 11.04
N ASP A 17 -4.96 -2.96 12.28
CA ASP A 17 -5.64 -1.97 13.14
C ASP A 17 -4.75 -0.76 13.43
N SER A 18 -3.48 -0.99 13.75
CA SER A 18 -2.52 0.11 13.98
C SER A 18 -2.31 0.98 12.74
N LEU A 19 -2.15 0.36 11.56
CA LEU A 19 -1.99 1.07 10.30
C LEU A 19 -3.25 1.84 9.91
N TYR A 20 -4.43 1.29 10.21
CA TYR A 20 -5.70 1.95 10.00
C TYR A 20 -5.86 3.19 10.87
N THR A 21 -5.52 3.09 12.17
CA THR A 21 -5.50 4.27 13.05
C THR A 21 -4.50 5.32 12.56
N GLU A 22 -3.28 4.90 12.18
CA GLU A 22 -2.26 5.79 11.62
C GLU A 22 -2.75 6.52 10.36
N ALA A 23 -3.39 5.80 9.43
CA ALA A 23 -3.96 6.36 8.22
C ALA A 23 -5.10 7.35 8.50
N MET A 24 -5.99 7.04 9.46
CA MET A 24 -7.11 7.90 9.82
C MET A 24 -6.65 9.20 10.51
N LEU A 25 -5.62 9.12 11.37
CA LEU A 25 -5.03 10.31 11.97
C LEU A 25 -4.37 11.19 10.90
N LEU A 26 -3.59 10.60 9.99
CA LEU A 26 -2.96 11.33 8.90
C LEU A 26 -4.01 11.97 7.96
N ALA A 27 -5.13 11.28 7.71
CA ALA A 27 -6.24 11.83 6.94
C ALA A 27 -6.86 13.07 7.60
N ASP A 28 -7.06 13.03 8.91
CA ASP A 28 -7.62 14.16 9.65
C ASP A 28 -6.65 15.35 9.70
N GLU A 29 -5.36 15.09 9.96
CA GLU A 29 -4.31 16.12 9.91
C GLU A 29 -4.21 16.76 8.52
N ALA A 30 -4.19 15.95 7.46
CA ALA A 30 -4.13 16.44 6.09
C ALA A 30 -5.37 17.29 5.73
N ARG A 31 -6.56 16.83 6.13
CA ARG A 31 -7.81 17.58 5.94
C ARG A 31 -7.76 18.92 6.67
N GLY A 32 -7.44 18.92 7.96
CA GLY A 32 -7.34 20.15 8.77
C GLY A 32 -6.34 21.15 8.19
N TYR A 33 -5.17 20.66 7.76
CA TYR A 33 -4.16 21.54 7.18
C TYR A 33 -4.55 22.04 5.78
N PHE A 34 -4.93 21.19 4.84
CA PHE A 34 -5.19 21.62 3.46
C PHE A 34 -6.50 22.40 3.29
N ASP A 35 -7.51 22.15 4.14
CA ASP A 35 -8.78 22.87 4.07
C ASP A 35 -8.75 24.19 4.82
N GLU A 36 -8.14 24.27 6.01
CA GLU A 36 -8.26 25.44 6.89
C GLU A 36 -6.95 26.22 7.00
N ALA A 37 -5.92 25.64 7.60
CA ALA A 37 -4.67 26.34 7.94
C ALA A 37 -3.82 26.70 6.70
N GLY A 38 -3.85 25.85 5.68
CA GLY A 38 -3.08 25.99 4.46
C GLY A 38 -3.60 27.08 3.54
N ARG A 39 -4.82 27.62 3.75
CA ARG A 39 -5.35 28.70 2.91
C ARG A 39 -4.58 30.01 3.06
N ASP A 40 -4.16 30.34 4.28
CA ASP A 40 -3.45 31.59 4.56
C ASP A 40 -1.98 31.48 4.15
N GLU A 41 -1.32 30.36 4.47
CA GLU A 41 0.05 30.08 4.01
C GLU A 41 0.11 30.02 2.48
N ARG A 42 -0.84 29.33 1.83
CA ARG A 42 -0.89 29.24 0.36
C ARG A 42 -1.05 30.59 -0.31
N GLN A 43 -1.78 31.53 0.27
CA GLN A 43 -1.94 32.88 -0.31
C GLN A 43 -0.62 33.66 -0.31
N GLN A 44 0.27 33.38 0.64
CA GLN A 44 1.58 34.05 0.78
C GLN A 44 2.65 33.43 -0.12
N LEU A 45 2.43 32.23 -0.66
CA LEU A 45 3.37 31.55 -1.56
C LEU A 45 3.40 32.19 -2.95
N GLU A 46 4.56 32.17 -3.60
CA GLU A 46 4.71 32.55 -5.01
C GLU A 46 3.83 31.69 -5.94
N PRO A 47 3.38 32.19 -7.11
CA PRO A 47 2.46 31.48 -8.00
C PRO A 47 2.87 30.05 -8.35
N PHE A 48 4.16 29.82 -8.61
CA PHE A 48 4.70 28.51 -8.94
C PHE A 48 4.60 27.54 -7.76
N VAL A 49 4.96 27.99 -6.55
CA VAL A 49 4.91 27.19 -5.32
C VAL A 49 3.46 26.87 -4.94
N ARG A 50 2.50 27.76 -5.24
CA ARG A 50 1.06 27.48 -5.05
C ARG A 50 0.54 26.32 -5.91
N VAL A 51 1.09 26.13 -7.11
CA VAL A 51 0.75 24.98 -7.97
C VAL A 51 1.35 23.71 -7.39
N GLY A 52 2.63 23.76 -7.00
CA GLY A 52 3.29 22.66 -6.30
C GLY A 52 2.52 22.20 -5.07
N PHE A 53 2.09 23.15 -4.23
CA PHE A 53 1.25 22.88 -3.06
C PHE A 53 -0.02 22.12 -3.43
N ALA A 54 -0.79 22.59 -4.43
CA ALA A 54 -2.03 21.94 -4.84
C ALA A 54 -1.79 20.53 -5.40
N CYS A 55 -0.73 20.34 -6.19
CA CYS A 55 -0.36 19.03 -6.70
C CYS A 55 0.01 18.06 -5.57
N GLU A 56 0.80 18.52 -4.59
CA GLU A 56 1.20 17.70 -3.46
C GLU A 56 0.01 17.38 -2.53
N SER A 57 -0.93 18.31 -2.30
CA SER A 57 -2.18 18.02 -1.57
C SER A 57 -3.00 16.91 -2.23
N LEU A 58 -3.10 16.90 -3.57
CA LEU A 58 -3.81 15.86 -4.30
C LEU A 58 -3.09 14.51 -4.21
N LYS A 59 -1.74 14.50 -4.24
CA LYS A 59 -0.97 13.26 -4.06
C LYS A 59 -1.17 12.69 -2.66
N VAL A 60 -1.13 13.53 -1.62
CA VAL A 60 -1.38 13.11 -0.23
C VAL A 60 -2.76 12.46 -0.10
N THR A 61 -3.81 13.13 -0.56
CA THR A 61 -5.17 12.58 -0.47
C THR A 61 -5.34 11.30 -1.27
N THR A 62 -4.72 11.19 -2.44
CA THR A 62 -4.74 9.97 -3.26
C THR A 62 -4.04 8.80 -2.57
N ARG A 63 -2.87 9.02 -1.95
CA ARG A 63 -2.17 7.98 -1.16
C ARG A 63 -3.04 7.49 -0.02
N ILE A 64 -3.59 8.42 0.77
CA ILE A 64 -4.43 8.11 1.94
C ILE A 64 -5.66 7.31 1.50
N MET A 65 -6.32 7.72 0.42
CA MET A 65 -7.46 6.98 -0.13
C MET A 65 -7.10 5.55 -0.49
N HIS A 66 -5.99 5.33 -1.20
CA HIS A 66 -5.53 3.98 -1.56
C HIS A 66 -5.16 3.14 -0.34
N ILE A 67 -4.47 3.75 0.63
CA ILE A 67 -4.12 3.12 1.91
C ILE A 67 -5.39 2.65 2.63
N VAL A 68 -6.37 3.53 2.81
CA VAL A 68 -7.61 3.22 3.54
C VAL A 68 -8.41 2.15 2.81
N ALA A 69 -8.57 2.24 1.49
CA ALA A 69 -9.28 1.24 0.70
C ALA A 69 -8.64 -0.16 0.83
N TRP A 70 -7.32 -0.23 0.80
CA TRP A 70 -6.58 -1.48 0.99
C TRP A 70 -6.77 -2.03 2.41
N LEU A 71 -6.62 -1.20 3.45
CA LEU A 71 -6.77 -1.61 4.84
C LEU A 71 -8.19 -2.10 5.15
N LEU A 72 -9.23 -1.46 4.59
CA LEU A 72 -10.61 -1.92 4.72
C LEU A 72 -10.82 -3.29 4.08
N THR A 73 -10.18 -3.54 2.92
CA THR A 73 -10.18 -4.87 2.31
C THR A 73 -9.55 -5.90 3.24
N GLN A 74 -8.39 -5.60 3.83
CA GLN A 74 -7.73 -6.53 4.74
C GLN A 74 -8.59 -6.83 5.97
N ARG A 75 -9.25 -5.82 6.55
CA ARG A 75 -10.18 -6.03 7.68
C ARG A 75 -11.35 -6.92 7.31
N ALA A 76 -11.94 -6.72 6.12
CA ALA A 76 -13.03 -7.58 5.65
C ALA A 76 -12.57 -9.02 5.34
N VAL A 77 -11.30 -9.23 5.00
CA VAL A 77 -10.71 -10.58 4.93
C VAL A 77 -10.59 -11.20 6.33
N GLU A 78 -10.11 -10.44 7.31
CA GLU A 78 -9.96 -10.89 8.70
C GLU A 78 -11.31 -11.23 9.36
N THR A 79 -12.37 -10.47 9.08
CA THR A 79 -13.73 -10.77 9.59
C THR A 79 -14.41 -11.92 8.84
N GLY A 80 -13.83 -12.38 7.73
CA GLY A 80 -14.41 -13.42 6.87
C GLY A 80 -15.52 -12.93 5.95
N GLU A 81 -15.79 -11.62 5.89
CA GLU A 81 -16.70 -11.01 4.92
C GLU A 81 -16.20 -11.18 3.47
N ILE A 82 -14.87 -11.20 3.29
CA ILE A 82 -14.20 -11.52 2.04
C ILE A 82 -13.35 -12.77 2.27
N LYS A 83 -13.41 -13.74 1.34
CA LYS A 83 -12.51 -14.88 1.37
C LYS A 83 -11.08 -14.43 1.07
N SER A 84 -10.09 -14.93 1.80
CA SER A 84 -8.67 -14.59 1.60
C SER A 84 -8.19 -14.53 0.14
N PRO A 85 -8.49 -15.51 -0.75
CA PRO A 85 -8.09 -15.41 -2.16
C PRO A 85 -8.77 -14.27 -2.92
N ASP A 86 -10.01 -13.92 -2.57
CA ASP A 86 -10.73 -12.80 -3.20
C ASP A 86 -10.17 -11.45 -2.76
N GLY A 87 -9.59 -11.36 -1.55
CA GLY A 87 -8.90 -10.17 -1.05
C GLY A 87 -7.59 -9.85 -1.77
N ARG A 88 -7.01 -10.82 -2.48
CA ARG A 88 -5.75 -10.67 -3.23
C ARG A 88 -5.95 -10.40 -4.73
N ARG A 89 -7.20 -10.23 -5.16
CA ARG A 89 -7.53 -9.95 -6.57
C ARG A 89 -6.90 -8.62 -7.01
N PRO A 90 -6.52 -8.48 -8.30
CA PRO A 90 -5.89 -7.26 -8.82
C PRO A 90 -6.65 -5.98 -8.50
N GLU A 91 -7.98 -6.01 -8.48
CA GLU A 91 -8.84 -4.85 -8.23
C GLU A 91 -8.89 -4.45 -6.74
N ARG A 92 -8.41 -5.32 -5.84
CA ARG A 92 -8.36 -5.09 -4.39
C ARG A 92 -6.94 -4.85 -3.86
N ARG A 93 -5.98 -4.77 -4.78
CA ARG A 93 -4.58 -4.41 -4.50
C ARG A 93 -4.47 -2.94 -4.10
N LEU A 94 -3.32 -2.58 -3.53
CA LEU A 94 -3.01 -1.18 -3.29
C LEU A 94 -3.00 -0.43 -4.63
N GLY A 95 -3.80 0.63 -4.74
CA GLY A 95 -3.86 1.44 -5.95
C GLY A 95 -2.59 2.26 -6.16
N HIS A 96 -2.39 2.71 -7.40
CA HIS A 96 -1.23 3.52 -7.78
C HIS A 96 -1.37 4.96 -7.28
N ALA A 97 -0.37 5.43 -6.53
CA ALA A 97 -0.24 6.83 -6.17
C ALA A 97 1.08 7.38 -6.72
N ASN A 98 1.06 8.64 -7.17
CA ASN A 98 2.25 9.28 -7.72
C ASN A 98 3.24 9.67 -6.63
N ASP A 99 4.52 9.58 -6.96
CA ASP A 99 5.61 10.04 -6.10
C ASP A 99 5.62 11.58 -5.98
N SER A 100 6.12 12.05 -4.85
CA SER A 100 6.39 13.47 -4.62
C SER A 100 7.76 13.83 -5.18
N ASP A 101 7.87 15.01 -5.79
CA ASP A 101 9.16 15.52 -6.27
C ASP A 101 9.86 16.23 -5.09
N PRO A 102 11.02 15.76 -4.61
CA PRO A 102 11.72 16.37 -3.48
C PRO A 102 11.97 17.87 -3.67
N ALA A 103 12.32 18.29 -4.89
CA ALA A 103 12.60 19.70 -5.18
C ALA A 103 11.35 20.57 -5.03
N VAL A 104 10.16 20.04 -5.31
CA VAL A 104 8.89 20.73 -5.08
C VAL A 104 8.55 20.74 -3.60
N VAL A 105 8.74 19.62 -2.91
CA VAL A 105 8.45 19.48 -1.48
C VAL A 105 9.28 20.46 -0.65
N ASP A 106 10.57 20.59 -0.93
CA ASP A 106 11.48 21.49 -0.20
C ASP A 106 11.07 22.97 -0.25
N GLN A 107 10.25 23.36 -1.22
CA GLN A 107 9.73 24.73 -1.37
C GLN A 107 8.42 24.98 -0.60
N LEU A 108 7.81 23.93 -0.04
CA LEU A 108 6.55 24.04 0.68
C LEU A 108 6.76 24.47 2.14
N PRO A 109 5.72 24.97 2.83
CA PRO A 109 5.77 25.15 4.28
C PRO A 109 6.07 23.84 5.01
N GLU A 110 6.79 23.90 6.14
CA GLU A 110 7.23 22.72 6.90
C GLU A 110 6.07 21.79 7.28
N ALA A 111 4.90 22.35 7.58
CA ALA A 111 3.71 21.55 7.88
C ALA A 111 3.25 20.72 6.67
N ALA A 112 3.23 21.30 5.47
CA ALA A 112 2.94 20.58 4.23
C ALA A 112 3.99 19.50 3.93
N GLN A 113 5.27 19.82 4.12
CA GLN A 113 6.37 18.86 3.93
C GLN A 113 6.17 17.62 4.80
N ARG A 114 5.88 17.80 6.09
CA ARG A 114 5.61 16.70 7.02
C ARG A 114 4.48 15.81 6.54
N LEU A 115 3.35 16.38 6.10
CA LEU A 115 2.21 15.60 5.61
C LEU A 115 2.56 14.81 4.33
N VAL A 116 3.30 15.43 3.42
CA VAL A 116 3.77 14.78 2.19
C VAL A 116 4.65 13.58 2.53
N LEU A 117 5.67 13.77 3.37
CA LEU A 117 6.61 12.73 3.76
C LEU A 117 5.94 11.60 4.55
N SER A 118 5.09 11.93 5.53
CA SER A 118 4.34 10.93 6.31
C SER A 118 3.43 10.09 5.43
N SER A 119 2.73 10.70 4.47
CA SER A 119 1.87 9.96 3.53
C SER A 119 2.67 9.04 2.60
N ALA A 120 3.87 9.47 2.17
CA ALA A 120 4.75 8.69 1.32
C ALA A 120 5.35 7.49 2.07
N ASP A 121 5.80 7.67 3.31
CA ASP A 121 6.33 6.57 4.14
C ASP A 121 5.26 5.52 4.43
N LEU A 122 4.06 5.96 4.85
CA LEU A 122 2.95 5.04 5.13
C LEU A 122 2.55 4.26 3.86
N TYR A 123 2.47 4.94 2.71
CA TYR A 123 2.19 4.28 1.43
C TYR A 123 3.27 3.25 1.07
N ALA A 124 4.55 3.59 1.23
CA ALA A 124 5.66 2.67 0.95
C ALA A 124 5.65 1.45 1.88
N ARG A 125 5.33 1.63 3.16
CA ARG A 125 5.16 0.52 4.12
C ARG A 125 4.03 -0.42 3.70
N ILE A 126 2.88 0.13 3.32
CA ILE A 126 1.72 -0.68 2.90
C ILE A 126 1.97 -1.35 1.54
N LYS A 127 2.65 -0.67 0.62
CA LYS A 127 3.08 -1.25 -0.66
C LYS A 127 3.93 -2.50 -0.45
N ARG A 128 4.92 -2.46 0.47
CA ARG A 128 5.73 -3.64 0.82
C ARG A 128 4.89 -4.78 1.40
N LEU A 129 3.88 -4.47 2.22
CA LEU A 129 2.97 -5.48 2.77
C LEU A 129 2.10 -6.12 1.66
N ASP A 130 1.55 -5.31 0.77
CA ASP A 130 0.75 -5.74 -0.38
C ASP A 130 1.56 -6.60 -1.36
N GLU A 131 2.82 -6.24 -1.63
CA GLU A 131 3.75 -7.02 -2.44
C GLU A 131 4.14 -8.35 -1.76
N GLY A 132 4.42 -8.32 -0.45
CA GLY A 132 4.76 -9.53 0.33
C GLY A 132 3.64 -10.57 0.37
N GLN A 133 2.37 -10.16 0.25
CA GLN A 133 1.24 -11.10 0.13
C GLN A 133 1.28 -11.96 -1.14
N MET A 134 2.01 -11.54 -2.19
CA MET A 134 2.21 -12.35 -3.39
C MET A 134 3.22 -13.48 -3.17
N ASP A 135 4.27 -13.19 -2.42
CA ASP A 135 5.43 -14.06 -2.25
C ASP A 135 5.19 -15.16 -1.19
N ASP A 136 4.18 -14.99 -0.33
CA ASP A 136 3.70 -16.01 0.60
C ASP A 136 2.86 -17.12 -0.08
N GLN A 137 2.89 -17.21 -1.41
CA GLN A 137 2.48 -18.42 -2.11
C GLN A 137 3.50 -19.53 -1.78
N PRO A 138 3.09 -20.65 -1.17
CA PRO A 138 4.01 -21.76 -1.00
C PRO A 138 4.49 -22.15 -2.40
N ALA A 139 5.81 -22.03 -2.62
CA ALA A 139 6.45 -22.54 -3.84
C ALA A 139 5.85 -23.92 -4.13
N PRO A 140 5.40 -24.19 -5.37
CA PRO A 140 4.70 -25.43 -5.68
C PRO A 140 5.56 -26.58 -5.18
N SER A 141 5.05 -27.31 -4.18
CA SER A 141 5.82 -28.37 -3.52
C SER A 141 6.45 -29.25 -4.61
N PRO A 142 7.76 -29.49 -4.60
CA PRO A 142 8.43 -30.33 -5.59
C PRO A 142 7.74 -31.70 -5.73
N ALA A 143 7.15 -32.19 -4.64
CA ALA A 143 6.33 -33.40 -4.62
C ALA A 143 5.02 -33.28 -5.41
N ARG A 144 4.30 -32.14 -5.34
CA ARG A 144 3.10 -31.88 -6.16
C ARG A 144 3.44 -31.73 -7.65
N ALA A 145 4.56 -31.09 -7.96
CA ALA A 145 5.05 -31.00 -9.34
C ALA A 145 5.44 -32.37 -9.90
N LEU A 146 6.05 -33.24 -9.08
CA LEU A 146 6.38 -34.62 -9.44
C LEU A 146 5.14 -35.50 -9.59
N MET A 147 4.18 -35.42 -8.66
CA MET A 147 2.92 -36.17 -8.74
C MET A 147 2.12 -35.82 -10.01
N GLY A 148 2.01 -34.54 -10.35
CA GLY A 148 1.34 -34.12 -11.59
C GLY A 148 2.04 -34.57 -12.87
N ARG A 149 3.37 -34.83 -12.84
CA ARG A 149 4.09 -35.45 -13.97
C ARG A 149 3.80 -36.95 -14.07
N LEU A 150 3.83 -37.65 -12.94
CA LEU A 150 3.53 -39.09 -12.88
C LEU A 150 2.09 -39.40 -13.31
N GLU A 151 1.12 -38.58 -12.91
CA GLU A 151 -0.28 -38.72 -13.33
C GLU A 151 -0.45 -38.54 -14.85
N ARG A 152 0.24 -37.58 -15.46
CA ARG A 152 0.22 -37.39 -16.92
C ARG A 152 0.85 -38.55 -17.68
N ASP A 153 1.98 -39.08 -17.19
CA ASP A 153 2.65 -40.23 -17.81
C ASP A 153 1.84 -41.52 -17.66
N LEU A 154 1.13 -41.70 -16.54
CA LEU A 154 0.22 -42.84 -16.31
C LEU A 154 -1.02 -42.82 -17.19
N ILE A 155 -1.54 -41.63 -17.53
CA ILE A 155 -2.68 -41.49 -18.44
C ILE A 155 -2.25 -41.85 -19.88
N TRP A 156 -1.08 -41.40 -20.33
CA TRP A 156 -0.56 -41.71 -21.67
C TRP A 156 -0.12 -43.17 -21.85
N ASN A 157 0.30 -43.84 -20.78
CA ASN A 157 0.78 -45.22 -20.85
C ASN A 157 -0.33 -46.28 -20.73
N ARG A 158 -1.61 -45.84 -20.62
CA ARG A 158 -2.78 -46.73 -20.52
C ARG A 158 -3.50 -46.96 -21.85
N ASP A 159 -3.21 -46.16 -22.88
CA ASP A 159 -3.77 -46.27 -24.23
C ASP A 159 -2.82 -46.96 -25.23
N ARG A 160 -1.91 -47.82 -24.74
CA ARG A 160 -0.95 -48.58 -25.56
C ARG A 160 -1.04 -50.07 -25.32
#